data_AF-A0A158D6Q9-F1
#
_entry.id   AF-A0A158D6Q9-F1
#
_cell.length_a   1.000
_cell.length_b   1.000
_cell.length_c   1.000
_cell.angle_alpha   90.00
_cell.angle_beta   90.00
_cell.angle_gamma   90.00
#
_symmetry.space_group_name_H-M   'P 1'
#
loop_
_entity.id
_entity.type
_entity.pdbx_description
1 polymer ?
#
loop_
_entity_poly.entity_id
_entity_poly.type
_entity_poly.pdbx_seq_one_letter_code
_entity_poly.pdbx_strand_id
1 'polypeptide(L)' 'MSHEFTVDAGLVIFSRDGRAQFGWHDRETGAFYAEADGRCIPDAVGAVEFQSDVMH' A
#
# COMPACT_ATOMS: atom_id res chain seq x y z
N MET A 1 13.21 -7.73 20.11
CA MET A 1 13.22 -8.36 18.77
C MET A 1 12.26 -7.57 17.91
N SER A 2 12.79 -6.67 17.08
CA SER A 2 12.00 -5.99 16.04
C SER A 2 11.57 -7.06 15.04
N HIS A 3 10.26 -7.30 14.93
CA HIS A 3 9.74 -8.01 13.78
C HIS A 3 9.90 -7.07 12.60
N GLU A 4 10.87 -7.31 11.73
CA GLU A 4 10.87 -6.68 10.41
C GLU A 4 9.66 -7.22 9.67
N PHE A 5 8.60 -6.42 9.61
CA PHE A 5 7.48 -6.71 8.75
C PHE A 5 7.98 -6.63 7.30
N THR A 6 7.70 -7.66 6.51
CA THR A 6 8.04 -7.72 5.09
C THR A 6 7.14 -6.83 4.22
N VAL A 7 6.19 -6.11 4.84
CA VAL A 7 5.24 -5.23 4.18
C VAL A 7 5.19 -3.84 4.81
N ASP A 8 5.00 -2.82 3.97
CA ASP A 8 4.62 -1.46 4.37
C ASP A 8 3.10 -1.30 4.21
N ALA A 9 2.36 -1.25 5.31
CA ALA A 9 0.89 -1.08 5.29
C ALA A 9 0.48 0.37 5.56
N GLY A 10 -0.81 0.67 5.38
CA GLY A 10 -1.34 2.02 5.59
C GLY A 10 -0.93 2.98 4.49
N LEU A 11 -0.88 2.49 3.25
CA LEU A 11 -0.49 3.27 2.08
C LEU A 11 -1.72 3.72 1.29
N VAL A 12 -1.64 4.92 0.70
CA VAL A 12 -2.45 5.32 -0.45
C VAL A 12 -1.62 5.05 -1.71
N ILE A 13 -2.10 4.12 -2.54
CA ILE A 13 -1.42 3.63 -3.74
C ILE A 13 -2.10 4.21 -4.98
N PHE A 14 -1.32 4.78 -5.88
CA PHE A 14 -1.78 5.37 -7.15
C PHE A 14 -1.48 4.44 -8.30
N SER A 15 -2.46 4.20 -9.17
CA SER A 15 -2.30 3.46 -10.42
C SER A 15 -2.27 4.38 -11.63
N ARG A 16 -1.69 3.92 -12.73
CA ARG A 16 -1.56 4.68 -13.99
C ARG A 16 -2.89 5.13 -14.59
N ASP A 17 -3.99 4.45 -14.25
CA ASP A 17 -5.36 4.82 -14.65
C ASP A 17 -5.95 5.99 -13.84
N GLY A 18 -5.19 6.57 -12.91
CA GLY A 18 -5.59 7.71 -12.10
C GLY A 18 -6.40 7.35 -10.85
N ARG A 19 -6.56 6.06 -10.52
CA ARG A 19 -7.22 5.63 -9.29
C ARG A 19 -6.27 5.64 -8.10
N ALA A 20 -6.85 5.80 -6.91
CA ALA A 20 -6.17 5.67 -5.64
C ALA A 20 -6.89 4.64 -4.77
N GLN A 21 -6.13 3.77 -4.10
CA GLN A 21 -6.65 2.72 -3.22
C GLN A 21 -5.79 2.62 -1.96
N PHE A 22 -6.40 2.23 -0.84
CA PHE A 22 -5.65 1.85 0.35
C PHE A 22 -5.01 0.48 0.16
N GLY A 23 -3.83 0.25 0.75
CA GLY A 23 -3.14 -1.02 0.60
C GLY A 23 -1.79 -1.11 1.30
N TRP A 24 -1.03 -2.11 0.89
CA TRP A 24 0.32 -2.34 1.35
C TRP A 24 1.29 -2.62 0.21
N HIS A 25 2.58 -2.38 0.47
CA HIS A 25 3.70 -2.71 -0.39
C HIS A 25 4.41 -3.93 0.16
N ASP A 26 4.52 -4.98 -0.64
CA ASP A 26 5.37 -6.13 -0.35
C ASP A 26 6.82 -5.80 -0.73
N ARG A 27 7.70 -5.71 0.27
CA ARG A 27 9.10 -5.33 0.08
C ARG A 27 9.93 -6.44 -0.57
N GLU A 28 9.48 -7.69 -0.50
CA GLU A 28 10.17 -8.82 -1.11
C GLU A 28 9.93 -8.85 -2.61
N THR A 29 8.67 -8.67 -3.03
CA THR A 29 8.28 -8.73 -4.46
C THR A 29 8.27 -7.36 -5.14
N GLY A 30 8.23 -6.27 -4.38
CA GLY A 30 8.03 -4.90 -4.87
C GLY A 30 6.59 -4.63 -5.34
N ALA A 31 5.67 -5.57 -5.10
CA ALA A 31 4.29 -5.46 -5.55
C ALA A 31 3.42 -4.68 -4.55
N PHE A 32 2.38 -4.04 -5.07
CA PHE A 32 1.38 -3.32 -4.29
C PHE A 32 0.07 -4.11 -4.28
N TYR A 33 -0.60 -4.16 -3.14
CA TYR A 33 -1.83 -4.92 -2.96
C TYR A 33 -2.92 -4.05 -2.33
N ALA A 34 -4.16 -4.21 -2.79
CA ALA A 34 -5.30 -3.46 -2.29
C ALA A 34 -5.76 -4.01 -0.93
N GLU A 35 -6.03 -3.11 0.01
CA GLU A 35 -6.53 -3.48 1.34
C GLU A 35 -7.93 -4.11 1.27
N ALA A 36 -8.75 -3.66 0.31
CA ALA A 36 -10.14 -4.07 0.20
C ALA A 36 -10.33 -5.55 -0.15
N ASP A 37 -9.43 -6.13 -0.96
CA ASP A 37 -9.58 -7.50 -1.46
C ASP A 37 -8.28 -8.30 -1.52
N GLY A 38 -7.15 -7.74 -1.10
CA GLY A 38 -5.83 -8.37 -1.10
C GLY A 38 -5.28 -8.67 -2.49
N ARG A 39 -5.89 -8.14 -3.57
CA ARG A 39 -5.38 -8.35 -4.93
C ARG A 39 -4.27 -7.36 -5.25
N CYS A 40 -3.36 -7.81 -6.12
CA CYS A 40 -2.32 -6.96 -6.66
C CYS A 40 -2.96 -5.77 -7.42
N ILE A 41 -2.44 -4.57 -7.19
CA ILE A 41 -2.80 -3.36 -7.93
C ILE A 41 -1.88 -3.28 -9.15
N PRO A 42 -2.37 -3.62 -10.36
CA PRO A 42 -1.55 -3.52 -11.56
C PRO A 42 -1.24 -2.06 -11.86
N ASP A 43 -0.09 -1.82 -12.51
CA ASP A 43 0.35 -0.49 -12.95
C ASP A 43 0.39 0.56 -11.84
N ALA A 44 0.67 0.14 -10.60
CA ALA A 44 0.99 1.06 -9.51
C ALA A 44 2.17 1.94 -9.91
N VAL A 45 2.00 3.26 -9.81
CA VAL A 45 3.01 4.25 -10.17
C VAL A 45 3.68 4.89 -8.94
N GLY A 46 3.09 4.70 -7.76
CA GLY A 46 3.66 5.18 -6.51
C GLY A 46 2.70 4.98 -5.34
N ALA A 47 3.22 5.19 -4.14
CA ALA A 47 2.45 5.14 -2.91
C ALA A 47 2.97 6.19 -1.93
N VAL A 48 2.08 6.66 -1.06
CA VAL A 48 2.41 7.54 0.06
C VAL A 48 1.80 6.97 1.34
N GLU A 49 2.46 7.19 2.47
CA GLU A 49 1.87 6.83 3.77
C GLU A 49 0.60 7.64 4.01
N PHE A 50 -0.45 6.94 4.46
CA PHE A 50 -1.64 7.59 4.95
C PHE A 50 -1.42 8.07 6.38
N GLN A 51 -1.53 9.37 6.60
CA GLN A 51 -1.58 9.95 7.93
C GLN A 51 -2.97 10.54 8.16
N SER A 52 -3.75 9.92 9.04
CA SER A 52 -4.98 10.52 9.54
C SER A 52 -4.67 11.53 10.64
N ASP A 53 -5.32 12.69 10.56
CA ASP A 53 -5.37 13.72 11.61
C ASP A 53 -6.24 13.28 12.82
N VAL A 54 -6.94 12.15 12.69
CA VAL A 54 -7.60 11.45 13.78
C VAL A 54 -6.78 10.20 14.14
N MET A 55 -6.14 10.21 15.31
CA MET A 55 -5.71 8.98 15.97
C MET A 55 -6.96 8.28 16.50
N HIS A 56 -7.18 7.01 16.13
CA HIS A 56 -8.19 6.14 16.73
C HIS A 56 -7.52 5.14 17.66
#